data_AF-A0A8S2FKU5-F1
#
_entry.id   AF-A0A8S2FKU5-F1
#
_cell.length_a   1.000
_cell.length_b   1.000
_cell.length_c   1.000
_cell.angle_alpha   90.00
_cell.angle_beta   90.00
_cell.angle_gamma   90.00
#
_symmetry.space_group_name_H-M   'P 1'
#
loop_
_entity.id
_entity.type
_entity.pdbx_description
1 polymer ?
#
loop_
_entity_poly.entity_id
_entity_poly.type
_entity_poly.pdbx_seq_one_letter_code
_entity_poly.pdbx_strand_id
1 'polypeptide(L)'
;IFIRPWGISSCVDGEFLGSKDNCGFLYIQRNNQCIENLFLPEPPYLFGILLNRWELPWANVFPLRVMFRFGLQYQYYPWPLFGVANREPVYGEVGHTILSLLCDFRSYSYTLPTVRGLTITIKEHGSVSVRIPRNRYEEIVKGLNQSLAHVLSFGGCLNQIVQQHLVAVQNPDDQQYSTQVIKTDPTLKKNPLSSSTGSSFIVINASLRSLSPTSSPPTGYSPVSGSLGVGGGSYGKSSTIEDGVMVQVDLETLKLLKQALKDMKDYTIISNKSVVLPQQLMEHNENVNFNSDPIEQLVEFIWIENDRDINLGIRSPIDYFPMDRIQNSRIHYSLTHQHANNTHHNLRWTDIYFIDCDNFMRRLQTTTEHSLDPTKLADTIAKGFIQALTPVSDQLKEANCYKIGLRATIDREN
;
A
#
# COMPACT_ATOMS: atom_id res chain seq x y z
N ILE A 1 -12.01 -21.02 1.03
CA ILE A 1 -11.78 -19.60 1.42
C ILE A 1 -10.35 -19.26 1.02
N PHE A 2 -10.14 -18.26 0.16
CA PHE A 2 -8.79 -17.82 -0.23
C PHE A 2 -8.39 -16.63 0.62
N ILE A 3 -7.22 -16.71 1.26
CA ILE A 3 -6.68 -15.62 2.07
C ILE A 3 -5.60 -14.91 1.25
N ARG A 4 -5.71 -13.58 1.16
CA ARG A 4 -4.76 -12.71 0.47
C ARG A 4 -3.73 -12.17 1.47
N PRO A 5 -2.60 -11.58 1.03
CA PRO A 5 -1.76 -10.79 1.92
C PRO A 5 -2.60 -9.76 2.69
N TRP A 6 -2.31 -9.60 3.98
CA TRP A 6 -3.07 -8.80 4.96
C TRP A 6 -4.46 -9.34 5.30
N GLY A 7 -4.84 -10.51 4.79
CA GLY A 7 -6.08 -11.18 5.18
C GLY A 7 -5.96 -11.86 6.53
N ILE A 8 -7.11 -12.14 7.15
CA ILE A 8 -7.21 -12.74 8.49
C ILE A 8 -8.05 -14.02 8.41
N SER A 9 -7.67 -15.03 9.19
CA SER A 9 -8.55 -16.12 9.58
C SER A 9 -8.84 -15.99 11.06
N SER A 10 -10.11 -16.10 11.45
CA SER A 10 -10.52 -16.14 12.84
C SER A 10 -10.99 -17.53 13.22
N CYS A 11 -10.64 -17.97 14.43
CA CYS A 11 -11.24 -19.14 15.05
C CYS A 11 -12.52 -18.70 15.74
N VAL A 12 -13.66 -19.22 15.28
CA VAL A 12 -14.98 -18.76 15.74
C VAL A 12 -15.41 -19.47 17.04
N ASP A 13 -14.90 -20.68 17.31
CA ASP A 13 -15.32 -21.49 18.46
C ASP A 13 -14.15 -22.24 19.12
N GLY A 14 -14.10 -22.17 20.45
CA GLY A 14 -13.24 -23.03 21.28
C GLY A 14 -11.85 -22.49 21.60
N GLU A 15 -11.06 -23.37 22.21
CA GLU A 15 -9.66 -23.15 22.52
C GLU A 15 -8.81 -23.43 21.27
N PHE A 16 -7.99 -22.48 20.85
CA PHE A 16 -7.13 -22.62 19.67
C PHE A 16 -5.67 -22.66 20.11
N LEU A 17 -4.93 -23.70 19.70
CA LEU A 17 -3.53 -23.92 20.12
C LEU A 17 -3.34 -23.85 21.66
N GLY A 18 -4.28 -24.40 22.42
CA GLY A 18 -4.17 -24.47 23.88
C GLY A 18 -4.50 -23.16 24.64
N SER A 19 -5.11 -22.18 23.98
CA SER A 19 -5.59 -20.96 24.65
C SER A 19 -6.86 -20.41 24.01
N LYS A 20 -7.75 -19.83 24.84
CA LYS A 20 -8.95 -19.11 24.41
C LYS A 20 -8.65 -17.69 23.92
N ASP A 21 -7.45 -17.19 24.23
CA ASP A 21 -7.00 -15.86 23.84
C ASP A 21 -6.43 -15.86 22.42
N ASN A 22 -6.04 -17.01 21.89
CA ASN A 22 -5.68 -17.14 20.49
C ASN A 22 -6.94 -17.01 19.62
N CYS A 23 -6.94 -16.05 18.70
CA CYS A 23 -8.14 -15.74 17.91
C CYS A 23 -8.01 -16.08 16.43
N GLY A 24 -6.80 -16.43 15.95
CA GLY A 24 -6.55 -16.84 14.57
C GLY A 24 -5.24 -16.28 14.03
N PHE A 25 -5.17 -16.01 12.73
CA PHE A 25 -3.95 -15.59 12.06
C PHE A 25 -4.13 -14.36 11.17
N LEU A 26 -3.15 -13.47 11.19
CA LEU A 26 -2.93 -12.45 10.17
C LEU A 26 -1.90 -12.99 9.16
N TYR A 27 -2.25 -12.98 7.88
CA TYR A 27 -1.40 -13.54 6.83
C TYR A 27 -0.61 -12.45 6.12
N ILE A 28 0.71 -12.60 6.08
CA ILE A 28 1.62 -11.62 5.48
C ILE A 28 2.45 -12.27 4.37
N GLN A 29 2.83 -11.45 3.40
CA GLN A 29 3.90 -11.79 2.47
C GLN A 29 5.25 -11.38 3.07
N ARG A 30 6.28 -12.19 2.83
CA ARG A 30 7.65 -11.85 3.19
C ARG A 30 8.11 -10.61 2.41
N ASN A 31 8.89 -9.77 3.08
CA ASN A 31 9.70 -8.70 2.49
C ASN A 31 11.19 -9.08 2.56
N ASN A 32 11.93 -8.48 3.49
CA ASN A 32 13.38 -8.64 3.61
C ASN A 32 13.82 -9.53 4.79
N GLN A 33 12.87 -10.16 5.47
CA GLN A 33 13.16 -11.04 6.61
C GLN A 33 13.98 -12.27 6.20
N CYS A 34 14.77 -12.83 7.12
CA CYS A 34 15.56 -14.04 6.88
C CYS A 34 14.65 -15.28 6.73
N ILE A 35 14.99 -16.15 5.78
CA ILE A 35 14.35 -17.47 5.59
C ILE A 35 15.38 -18.58 5.42
N GLU A 36 16.64 -18.32 5.78
CA GLU A 36 17.68 -19.33 5.67
C GLU A 36 17.30 -20.56 6.49
N ASN A 37 17.57 -21.74 5.92
CA ASN A 37 17.27 -23.03 6.52
C ASN A 37 15.78 -23.33 6.76
N LEU A 38 14.86 -22.61 6.09
CA LEU A 38 13.43 -22.96 6.08
C LEU A 38 13.06 -23.78 4.84
N PHE A 39 12.37 -24.89 5.05
CA PHE A 39 11.74 -25.65 3.97
C PHE A 39 10.41 -24.99 3.59
N LEU A 40 10.42 -24.19 2.53
CA LEU A 40 9.26 -23.39 2.11
C LEU A 40 8.53 -24.04 0.92
N PRO A 41 7.19 -23.90 0.83
CA PRO A 41 6.44 -24.31 -0.35
C PRO A 41 6.85 -23.54 -1.62
N GLU A 42 6.43 -24.04 -2.78
CA GLU A 42 6.51 -23.24 -4.00
C GLU A 42 5.69 -21.95 -3.87
N PRO A 43 6.21 -20.78 -4.30
CA PRO A 43 5.45 -19.55 -4.30
C PRO A 43 4.23 -19.64 -5.24
N PRO A 44 3.13 -18.93 -4.91
CA PRO A 44 3.00 -17.98 -3.80
C PRO A 44 2.60 -18.66 -2.47
N TYR A 45 3.28 -18.30 -1.38
CA TYR A 45 2.93 -18.68 -0.01
C TYR A 45 2.86 -17.45 0.91
N LEU A 46 2.17 -17.59 2.03
CA LEU A 46 2.02 -16.54 3.06
C LEU A 46 2.45 -17.09 4.42
N PHE A 47 2.95 -16.21 5.29
CA PHE A 47 3.21 -16.54 6.69
C PHE A 47 1.98 -16.16 7.51
N GLY A 48 1.44 -17.11 8.27
CA GLY A 48 0.37 -16.86 9.24
C GLY A 48 0.97 -16.46 10.59
N ILE A 49 0.68 -15.24 11.05
CA ILE A 49 1.13 -14.71 12.33
C ILE A 49 -0.01 -14.82 13.34
N LEU A 50 0.24 -15.54 14.44
CA LEU A 50 -0.76 -15.81 15.47
C LEU A 50 -1.21 -14.51 16.16
N LEU A 51 -2.52 -14.28 16.14
CA LEU A 51 -3.16 -13.13 16.76
C LEU A 51 -3.76 -13.49 18.11
N ASN A 52 -3.62 -12.57 19.07
CA ASN A 52 -4.41 -12.57 20.29
C ASN A 52 -5.77 -11.91 20.02
N ARG A 53 -6.83 -12.32 20.74
CA ARG A 53 -8.20 -11.80 20.66
C ARG A 53 -8.27 -10.28 20.79
N TRP A 54 -7.46 -9.70 21.68
CA TRP A 54 -7.41 -8.25 21.88
C TRP A 54 -6.84 -7.48 20.68
N GLU A 55 -6.10 -8.14 19.79
CA GLU A 55 -5.48 -7.53 18.61
C GLU A 55 -6.37 -7.63 17.38
N LEU A 56 -7.43 -8.45 17.43
CA LEU A 56 -8.31 -8.69 16.30
C LEU A 56 -8.97 -7.41 15.76
N PRO A 57 -9.46 -6.46 16.59
CA PRO A 57 -10.00 -5.19 16.08
C PRO A 57 -8.96 -4.40 15.28
N TRP A 58 -7.71 -4.35 15.75
CA TRP A 58 -6.61 -3.68 15.07
C TRP A 58 -6.22 -4.37 13.77
N ALA A 59 -6.19 -5.69 13.76
CA ALA A 59 -5.90 -6.45 12.56
C ALA A 59 -6.97 -6.23 11.47
N ASN A 60 -8.25 -6.18 11.86
CA ASN A 60 -9.36 -5.91 10.91
C ASN A 60 -9.36 -4.47 10.38
N VAL A 61 -9.02 -3.50 11.22
CA VAL A 61 -9.04 -2.09 10.85
C VAL A 61 -7.77 -1.68 10.12
N PHE A 62 -6.60 -1.92 10.72
CA PHE A 62 -5.33 -1.43 10.22
C PHE A 62 -4.16 -2.40 10.55
N PRO A 63 -4.04 -3.52 9.82
CA PRO A 63 -3.14 -4.62 10.18
C PRO A 63 -1.65 -4.24 10.13
N LEU A 64 -1.27 -3.23 9.34
CA LEU A 64 0.11 -2.75 9.26
C LEU A 64 0.63 -2.29 10.63
N ARG A 65 -0.21 -1.60 11.41
CA ARG A 65 0.12 -1.13 12.76
C ARG A 65 0.44 -2.30 13.70
N VAL A 66 -0.39 -3.35 13.67
CA VAL A 66 -0.17 -4.58 14.45
C VAL A 66 1.17 -5.21 14.10
N MET A 67 1.48 -5.31 12.80
CA MET A 67 2.73 -5.92 12.36
C MET A 67 3.95 -5.12 12.81
N PHE A 68 3.97 -3.79 12.66
CA PHE A 68 5.08 -2.99 13.18
C PHE A 68 5.23 -3.09 14.70
N ARG A 69 4.12 -3.18 15.43
CA ARG A 69 4.14 -3.38 16.88
C ARG A 69 4.71 -4.74 17.27
N PHE A 70 4.46 -5.81 16.50
CA PHE A 70 5.17 -7.09 16.65
C PHE A 70 6.66 -6.97 16.35
N GLY A 71 7.02 -6.26 15.28
CA GLY A 71 8.43 -6.01 14.98
C GLY A 71 9.14 -5.35 16.15
N LEU A 72 8.53 -4.35 16.78
CA LEU A 72 9.08 -3.68 17.95
C LEU A 72 9.17 -4.63 19.16
N GLN A 73 8.13 -5.43 19.41
CA GLN A 73 8.08 -6.40 20.53
C GLN A 73 9.21 -7.42 20.46
N TYR A 74 9.47 -7.96 19.26
CA TYR A 74 10.45 -9.01 19.03
C TYR A 74 11.78 -8.51 18.47
N GLN A 75 11.96 -7.19 18.41
CA GLN A 75 13.15 -6.53 17.86
C GLN A 75 13.53 -7.05 16.46
N TYR A 76 12.53 -7.30 15.62
CA TYR A 76 12.70 -7.88 14.30
C TYR A 76 12.06 -6.99 13.24
N TYR A 77 12.88 -6.35 12.41
CA TYR A 77 12.39 -5.42 11.39
C TYR A 77 12.03 -6.10 10.05
N PRO A 78 10.94 -5.69 9.38
CA PRO A 78 9.91 -4.78 9.91
C PRO A 78 8.97 -5.47 10.91
N TRP A 79 8.92 -6.81 10.84
CA TRP A 79 8.17 -7.69 11.74
C TRP A 79 8.67 -9.14 11.64
N PRO A 80 8.43 -9.99 12.66
CA PRO A 80 8.80 -11.40 12.62
C PRO A 80 7.97 -12.22 11.61
N LEU A 81 8.51 -13.37 11.20
CA LEU A 81 7.82 -14.39 10.38
C LEU A 81 7.30 -15.58 11.21
N PHE A 82 7.38 -15.49 12.53
CA PHE A 82 6.93 -16.53 13.46
C PHE A 82 5.85 -15.99 14.40
N GLY A 83 4.99 -16.88 14.89
CA GLY A 83 4.03 -16.59 15.96
C GLY A 83 4.51 -17.16 17.29
N VAL A 84 4.17 -16.49 18.39
CA VAL A 84 4.42 -16.95 19.76
C VAL A 84 3.07 -17.13 20.44
N ALA A 85 2.77 -18.35 20.88
CA ALA A 85 1.58 -18.66 21.66
C ALA A 85 1.73 -18.19 23.12
N ASN A 86 0.60 -17.99 23.82
CA ASN A 86 0.57 -17.64 25.25
C ASN A 86 1.36 -16.39 25.61
N ARG A 87 1.36 -15.40 24.71
CA ARG A 87 1.96 -14.09 24.93
C ARG A 87 0.91 -13.07 25.35
N GLU A 88 1.37 -12.03 26.04
CA GLU A 88 0.57 -10.84 26.25
C GLU A 88 0.24 -10.17 24.90
N PRO A 89 -0.98 -9.62 24.77
CA PRO A 89 -1.37 -8.89 23.58
C PRO A 89 -0.59 -7.57 23.48
N VAL A 90 -0.26 -7.15 22.26
CA VAL A 90 0.45 -5.87 22.05
C VAL A 90 -0.46 -4.65 22.05
N TYR A 91 -1.77 -4.90 21.95
CA TYR A 91 -2.86 -3.93 22.09
C TYR A 91 -3.97 -4.55 22.93
N GLY A 92 -4.60 -3.74 23.78
CA GLY A 92 -5.77 -4.11 24.56
C GLY A 92 -7.06 -3.53 23.96
N GLU A 93 -7.98 -3.14 24.83
CA GLU A 93 -9.17 -2.37 24.45
C GLU A 93 -8.79 -1.10 23.68
N VAL A 94 -9.61 -0.72 22.70
CA VAL A 94 -9.33 0.46 21.87
C VAL A 94 -9.46 1.73 22.71
N GLY A 95 -8.32 2.27 23.12
CA GLY A 95 -8.20 3.53 23.85
C GLY A 95 -8.41 4.79 23.00
N HIS A 96 -7.84 5.91 23.45
CA HIS A 96 -7.94 7.22 22.80
C HIS A 96 -6.99 7.37 21.60
N THR A 97 -7.24 6.61 20.53
CA THR A 97 -6.44 6.67 19.29
C THR A 97 -7.02 7.64 18.26
N ILE A 98 -6.16 8.31 17.48
CA ILE A 98 -6.61 9.06 16.30
C ILE A 98 -7.34 8.20 15.28
N LEU A 99 -7.03 6.89 15.20
CA LEU A 99 -7.71 5.98 14.29
C LEU A 99 -9.20 5.83 14.62
N SER A 100 -9.65 6.12 15.85
CA SER A 100 -11.08 6.09 16.18
C SER A 100 -11.87 7.20 15.46
N LEU A 101 -11.20 8.25 14.97
CA LEU A 101 -11.80 9.29 14.14
C LEU A 101 -11.78 8.94 12.65
N LEU A 102 -10.95 7.97 12.25
CA LEU A 102 -10.71 7.60 10.86
C LEU A 102 -11.31 6.25 10.48
N CYS A 103 -11.59 5.40 11.47
CA CYS A 103 -12.01 4.02 11.30
C CYS A 103 -13.10 3.64 12.32
N ASP A 104 -13.95 2.69 11.94
CA ASP A 104 -14.94 2.10 12.82
C ASP A 104 -14.45 0.76 13.41
N PHE A 105 -14.10 0.76 14.69
CA PHE A 105 -13.65 -0.43 15.42
C PHE A 105 -14.79 -1.34 15.90
N ARG A 106 -16.06 -0.92 15.77
CA ARG A 106 -17.21 -1.68 16.29
C ARG A 106 -17.82 -2.57 15.22
N SER A 107 -18.23 -1.98 14.10
CA SER A 107 -18.85 -2.72 13.00
C SER A 107 -17.94 -2.90 11.78
N TYR A 108 -16.74 -2.32 11.79
CA TYR A 108 -15.81 -2.31 10.66
C TYR A 108 -16.46 -1.76 9.38
N SER A 109 -17.46 -0.88 9.53
CA SER A 109 -18.25 -0.34 8.42
C SER A 109 -17.42 0.58 7.51
N TYR A 110 -16.41 1.24 8.08
CA TYR A 110 -15.43 2.01 7.33
C TYR A 110 -14.04 1.87 7.97
N THR A 111 -13.03 1.90 7.12
CA THR A 111 -11.62 1.88 7.50
C THR A 111 -10.85 2.90 6.67
N LEU A 112 -9.63 3.21 7.12
CA LEU A 112 -8.70 4.07 6.42
C LEU A 112 -8.39 3.51 5.02
N PRO A 113 -8.63 4.28 3.93
CA PRO A 113 -8.31 3.85 2.58
C PRO A 113 -6.82 3.53 2.46
N THR A 114 -6.48 2.25 2.31
CA THR A 114 -5.10 1.78 2.15
C THR A 114 -4.85 1.52 0.67
N VAL A 115 -3.87 2.23 0.11
CA VAL A 115 -3.53 2.12 -1.32
C VAL A 115 -2.27 1.29 -1.45
N ARG A 116 -2.34 0.22 -2.23
CA ARG A 116 -1.21 -0.69 -2.39
C ARG A 116 -0.01 0.04 -3.01
N GLY A 117 1.16 -0.12 -2.40
CA GLY A 117 2.41 0.51 -2.86
C GLY A 117 2.54 2.00 -2.55
N LEU A 118 1.51 2.64 -1.98
CA LEU A 118 1.63 4.00 -1.46
C LEU A 118 2.56 4.00 -0.25
N THR A 119 3.61 4.81 -0.27
CA THR A 119 4.57 4.91 0.83
C THR A 119 4.63 6.33 1.38
N ILE A 120 4.79 6.44 2.70
CA ILE A 120 4.83 7.73 3.42
C ILE A 120 6.16 7.78 4.17
N THR A 121 6.93 8.83 3.93
CA THR A 121 8.29 8.96 4.46
C THR A 121 8.51 10.35 5.04
N ILE A 122 9.01 10.42 6.26
CA ILE A 122 9.47 11.64 6.93
C ILE A 122 10.97 11.75 6.69
N LYS A 123 11.42 12.79 5.99
CA LYS A 123 12.83 13.07 5.68
C LYS A 123 13.53 13.79 6.86
N GLU A 124 14.85 13.95 6.78
CA GLU A 124 15.69 14.45 7.89
C GLU A 124 15.28 15.82 8.43
N HIS A 125 14.69 16.68 7.59
CA HIS A 125 14.24 18.03 7.98
C HIS A 125 12.76 18.12 8.36
N GLY A 126 12.09 16.97 8.54
CA GLY A 126 10.66 16.90 8.87
C GLY A 126 9.72 17.06 7.68
N SER A 127 10.25 17.20 6.46
CA SER A 127 9.46 17.18 5.24
C SER A 127 8.93 15.77 4.96
N VAL A 128 7.71 15.69 4.44
CA VAL A 128 6.99 14.43 4.28
C VAL A 128 6.83 14.12 2.79
N SER A 129 7.14 12.91 2.39
CA SER A 129 6.99 12.42 1.01
C SER A 129 5.94 11.33 0.95
N VAL A 130 4.91 11.55 0.15
CA VAL A 130 3.87 10.58 -0.17
C VAL A 130 4.06 10.14 -1.62
N ARG A 131 4.51 8.91 -1.82
CA ARG A 131 4.77 8.35 -3.16
C ARG A 131 3.63 7.42 -3.54
N ILE A 132 3.00 7.69 -4.68
CA ILE A 132 1.78 7.02 -5.14
C ILE A 132 2.05 6.32 -6.49
N PRO A 133 1.90 4.99 -6.58
CA PRO A 133 2.03 4.29 -7.86
C PRO A 133 0.94 4.70 -8.85
N ARG A 134 1.33 5.01 -10.08
CA ARG A 134 0.41 5.49 -11.13
C ARG A 134 -0.72 4.51 -11.48
N ASN A 135 -0.48 3.20 -11.42
CA ASN A 135 -1.48 2.14 -11.62
C ASN A 135 -2.50 2.01 -10.47
N ARG A 136 -2.40 2.84 -9.42
CA ARG A 136 -3.32 2.87 -8.27
C ARG A 136 -4.25 4.08 -8.27
N TYR A 137 -4.32 4.78 -9.40
CA TYR A 137 -5.15 5.96 -9.59
C TYR A 137 -6.61 5.74 -9.16
N GLU A 138 -7.23 4.63 -9.55
CA GLU A 138 -8.62 4.34 -9.18
C GLU A 138 -8.84 4.20 -7.67
N GLU A 139 -7.89 3.58 -6.96
CA GLU A 139 -7.92 3.45 -5.50
C GLU A 139 -7.80 4.82 -4.82
N ILE A 140 -6.94 5.70 -5.35
CA ILE A 140 -6.80 7.08 -4.88
C ILE A 140 -8.09 7.87 -5.09
N VAL A 141 -8.66 7.85 -6.30
CA VAL A 141 -9.91 8.56 -6.60
C VAL A 141 -11.06 8.06 -5.72
N LYS A 142 -11.14 6.75 -5.47
CA LYS A 142 -12.11 6.17 -4.54
C LYS A 142 -11.93 6.75 -3.14
N GLY A 143 -10.69 6.79 -2.62
CA GLY A 143 -10.38 7.40 -1.33
C GLY A 143 -10.72 8.91 -1.28
N LEU A 144 -10.45 9.65 -2.36
CA LEU A 144 -10.81 11.07 -2.47
C LEU A 144 -12.33 11.27 -2.43
N ASN A 145 -13.10 10.43 -3.11
CA ASN A 145 -14.56 10.53 -3.15
C ASN A 145 -15.22 10.13 -1.82
N GLN A 146 -14.59 9.24 -1.05
CA GLN A 146 -15.04 8.85 0.28
C GLN A 146 -14.59 9.81 1.39
N SER A 147 -13.62 10.69 1.09
CA SER A 147 -13.10 11.67 2.05
C SER A 147 -14.07 12.83 2.33
N LEU A 148 -14.08 13.30 3.57
CA LEU A 148 -14.87 14.48 3.96
C LEU A 148 -14.32 15.76 3.33
N ALA A 149 -15.14 16.81 3.23
CA ALA A 149 -14.73 18.08 2.62
C ALA A 149 -13.47 18.70 3.28
N HIS A 150 -13.31 18.53 4.59
CA HIS A 150 -12.24 19.13 5.39
C HIS A 150 -11.16 18.14 5.84
N VAL A 151 -11.27 16.85 5.52
CA VAL A 151 -10.27 15.84 5.89
C VAL A 151 -9.98 14.92 4.70
N LEU A 152 -8.71 14.64 4.48
CA LEU A 152 -8.24 13.58 3.57
C LEU A 152 -7.29 12.67 4.35
N SER A 153 -7.43 11.36 4.23
CA SER A 153 -6.54 10.42 4.91
C SER A 153 -6.28 9.18 4.06
N PHE A 154 -5.05 8.66 4.17
CA PHE A 154 -4.62 7.44 3.49
C PHE A 154 -3.75 6.59 4.40
N GLY A 155 -3.96 5.28 4.33
CA GLY A 155 -3.06 4.26 4.86
C GLY A 155 -1.96 3.96 3.86
N GLY A 156 -0.73 3.95 4.34
CA GLY A 156 0.46 3.56 3.59
C GLY A 156 0.74 2.07 3.66
N CYS A 157 1.74 1.66 2.88
CA CYS A 157 2.37 0.35 2.91
C CYS A 157 3.77 0.44 3.52
N LEU A 158 4.36 -0.72 3.82
CA LEU A 158 5.78 -0.80 4.16
C LEU A 158 6.63 -0.18 3.05
N ASN A 159 7.39 0.86 3.42
CA ASN A 159 8.44 1.39 2.57
C ASN A 159 9.73 0.58 2.78
N GLN A 160 10.10 -0.26 1.83
CA GLN A 160 11.30 -1.09 1.93
C GLN A 160 12.62 -0.30 1.74
N ILE A 161 12.54 0.94 1.28
CA ILE A 161 13.71 1.80 1.02
C ILE A 161 14.25 2.40 2.33
N VAL A 162 13.35 2.71 3.28
CA VAL A 162 13.74 3.23 4.59
C VAL A 162 14.17 2.11 5.53
N GLN A 163 14.98 2.47 6.52
CA GLN A 163 15.53 1.54 7.50
C GLN A 163 14.82 1.61 8.86
N GLN A 164 13.77 2.44 8.97
CA GLN A 164 13.03 2.60 10.20
C GLN A 164 11.61 3.06 9.93
N HIS A 165 10.69 2.68 10.81
CA HIS A 165 9.28 3.07 10.78
C HIS A 165 8.80 3.53 12.15
N LEU A 166 7.84 4.44 12.15
CA LEU A 166 7.09 4.79 13.35
C LEU A 166 6.22 3.61 13.80
N VAL A 167 6.06 3.47 15.12
CA VAL A 167 5.26 2.42 15.75
C VAL A 167 4.40 3.04 16.84
N ALA A 168 3.10 2.75 16.82
CA ALA A 168 2.17 3.20 17.85
C ALA A 168 2.19 2.18 19.01
N VAL A 169 2.58 2.62 20.20
CA VAL A 169 2.60 1.76 21.40
C VAL A 169 1.49 2.21 22.34
N GLN A 170 0.56 1.29 22.62
CA GLN A 170 -0.49 1.54 23.61
C GLN A 170 0.08 1.37 25.01
N ASN A 171 -0.14 2.38 25.85
CA ASN A 171 0.14 2.31 27.27
C ASN A 171 -1.01 1.58 27.98
N PRO A 172 -0.72 0.49 28.73
CA PRO A 172 -1.76 -0.27 29.42
C PRO A 172 -2.53 0.53 30.49
N ASP A 173 -1.87 1.50 31.13
CA ASP A 173 -2.39 2.17 32.34
C ASP A 173 -3.40 3.30 32.03
N ASP A 174 -3.20 4.06 30.95
CA ASP A 174 -3.96 5.27 30.64
C ASP A 174 -4.69 5.20 29.27
N GLN A 175 -4.57 4.08 28.57
CA GLN A 175 -5.12 3.84 27.24
C GLN A 175 -4.68 4.89 26.19
N GLN A 176 -3.58 5.60 26.44
CA GLN A 176 -2.96 6.53 25.50
C GLN A 176 -2.00 5.78 24.57
N TYR A 177 -1.66 6.43 23.46
CA TYR A 177 -0.72 5.91 22.48
C TYR A 177 0.51 6.80 22.41
N SER A 178 1.69 6.18 22.49
CA SER A 178 2.97 6.84 22.30
C SER A 178 3.60 6.45 20.97
N THR A 179 4.40 7.34 20.42
CA THR A 179 5.18 7.08 19.21
C THR A 179 6.54 6.50 19.57
N GLN A 180 6.86 5.34 19.02
CA GLN A 180 8.21 4.76 19.04
C GLN A 180 8.71 4.52 17.62
N VAL A 181 9.94 4.03 17.49
CA VAL A 181 10.56 3.74 16.19
C VAL A 181 11.17 2.35 16.21
N ILE A 182 10.82 1.52 15.22
CA ILE A 182 11.52 0.28 14.93
C ILE A 182 12.57 0.52 13.84
N LYS A 183 13.75 -0.07 13.98
CA LYS A 183 14.86 0.09 13.03
C LYS A 183 15.34 -1.27 12.54
N THR A 184 15.84 -1.31 11.31
CA THR A 184 16.62 -2.43 10.78
C THR A 184 17.85 -2.66 11.67
N ASP A 185 18.25 -3.93 11.80
CA ASP A 185 19.48 -4.30 12.50
C ASP A 185 20.66 -3.46 12.00
N PRO A 186 21.43 -2.81 12.90
CA PRO A 186 22.60 -2.01 12.54
C PRO A 186 23.61 -2.73 11.65
N THR A 187 23.73 -4.04 11.79
CA THR A 187 24.65 -4.88 10.99
C THR A 187 24.19 -5.04 9.53
N LEU A 188 22.88 -4.85 9.26
CA LEU A 188 22.26 -4.98 7.95
C LEU A 188 22.05 -3.62 7.25
N LYS A 189 22.65 -2.54 7.76
CA LYS A 189 22.53 -1.19 7.19
C LYS A 189 23.12 -1.12 5.79
N LYS A 190 22.24 -1.00 4.79
CA LYS A 190 22.63 -0.82 3.38
C LYS A 190 23.12 0.59 3.07
N ASN A 191 22.73 1.61 3.85
CA ASN A 191 23.18 2.98 3.67
C ASN A 191 23.01 3.82 4.97
N PRO A 192 24.10 4.25 5.64
CA PRO A 192 24.01 5.02 6.89
C PRO A 192 23.53 6.48 6.70
N LEU A 193 23.41 6.98 5.46
CA LEU A 193 23.20 8.40 5.14
C LEU A 193 21.74 8.82 4.91
N SER A 194 20.75 7.92 5.00
CA SER A 194 19.34 8.30 4.84
C SER A 194 18.62 8.20 6.18
N SER A 195 18.51 9.31 6.92
CA SER A 195 17.75 9.37 8.18
C SER A 195 16.23 9.52 7.94
N SER A 196 15.72 8.86 6.90
CA SER A 196 14.30 8.89 6.55
C SER A 196 13.53 7.84 7.36
N THR A 197 12.35 8.21 7.84
CA THR A 197 11.49 7.37 8.69
C THR A 197 10.17 7.11 7.99
N GLY A 198 9.79 5.85 7.83
CA GLY A 198 8.49 5.49 7.27
C GLY A 198 7.35 5.74 8.27
N SER A 199 6.20 6.12 7.74
CA SER A 199 4.96 6.35 8.50
C SER A 199 3.85 5.43 8.00
N SER A 200 2.98 4.97 8.89
CA SER A 200 1.87 4.06 8.57
C SER A 200 0.73 4.77 7.86
N PHE A 201 0.42 6.01 8.22
CA PHE A 201 -0.67 6.77 7.60
C PHE A 201 -0.39 8.28 7.53
N ILE A 202 -1.21 8.99 6.75
CA ILE A 202 -1.22 10.44 6.66
C ILE A 202 -2.64 10.98 6.74
N VAL A 203 -2.81 12.10 7.44
CA VAL A 203 -4.06 12.86 7.54
C VAL A 203 -3.80 14.31 7.15
N ILE A 204 -4.52 14.81 6.15
CA ILE A 204 -4.56 16.21 5.78
C ILE A 204 -5.86 16.81 6.33
N ASN A 205 -5.75 17.75 7.26
CA ASN A 205 -6.88 18.36 7.96
C ASN A 205 -6.96 19.87 7.65
N ALA A 206 -8.06 20.29 7.02
CA ALA A 206 -8.35 21.69 6.72
C ALA A 206 -8.82 22.43 7.98
N SER A 207 -7.87 22.79 8.84
CA SER A 207 -8.11 23.45 10.13
C SER A 207 -7.40 24.80 10.27
N LEU A 208 -6.51 25.16 9.34
CA LEU A 208 -5.88 26.47 9.32
C LEU A 208 -6.82 27.51 8.70
N ARG A 209 -6.77 28.73 9.22
CA ARG A 209 -7.46 29.86 8.61
C ARG A 209 -6.74 30.24 7.32
N SER A 210 -7.51 30.42 6.24
CA SER A 210 -6.97 30.98 5.00
C SER A 210 -6.41 32.37 5.31
N LEU A 211 -5.15 32.60 4.92
CA LEU A 211 -4.57 33.94 4.90
C LEU A 211 -5.09 34.64 3.63
N SER A 212 -6.31 35.16 3.68
CA SER A 212 -6.75 36.11 2.65
C SER A 212 -5.91 37.39 2.77
N PRO A 213 -5.46 37.99 1.65
CA PRO A 213 -4.84 39.31 1.66
C PRO A 213 -5.94 40.35 1.89
N THR A 214 -6.41 40.47 3.13
CA THR A 214 -7.43 41.46 3.50
C THR A 214 -7.04 42.15 4.79
N SER A 215 -6.11 43.09 4.68
CA SER A 215 -6.17 44.35 5.41
C SER A 215 -5.74 45.45 4.43
N SER A 216 -6.71 46.23 3.97
CA SER A 216 -6.63 47.58 3.39
C SER A 216 -5.26 48.07 2.90
N PRO A 217 -5.11 48.46 1.61
CA PRO A 217 -3.89 49.12 1.15
C PRO A 217 -3.72 50.47 1.86
N PRO A 218 -2.53 50.82 2.38
CA PRO A 218 -2.19 52.23 2.55
C PRO A 218 -2.18 52.83 1.14
N THR A 219 -3.03 53.83 0.95
CA THR A 219 -3.15 54.59 -0.30
C THR A 219 -1.79 55.08 -0.78
N GLY A 220 -1.42 54.66 -2.00
CA GLY A 220 -0.48 55.40 -2.83
C GLY A 220 0.73 54.61 -3.30
N TYR A 221 0.55 53.66 -4.23
CA TYR A 221 1.55 53.36 -5.27
C TYR A 221 0.84 52.73 -6.47
N SER A 222 1.08 53.29 -7.66
CA SER A 222 0.50 52.89 -8.95
C SER A 222 1.11 51.57 -9.46
N PRO A 223 0.38 50.71 -10.20
CA PRO A 223 0.92 49.43 -10.65
C PRO A 223 1.84 49.61 -11.84
N VAL A 224 3.09 49.15 -11.73
CA VAL A 224 3.93 48.85 -12.90
C VAL A 224 3.66 47.39 -13.26
N SER A 225 2.99 47.22 -14.39
CA SER A 225 2.75 45.96 -15.08
C SER A 225 4.08 45.22 -15.34
N GLY A 226 4.21 44.01 -14.80
CA GLY A 226 5.38 43.17 -15.07
C GLY A 226 5.68 42.10 -14.03
N SER A 227 4.68 41.40 -13.49
CA SER A 227 4.92 40.17 -12.73
C SER A 227 3.87 39.14 -13.12
N LEU A 228 4.33 38.02 -13.67
CA LEU A 228 3.52 36.83 -13.92
C LEU A 228 2.84 36.40 -12.61
N GLY A 229 1.53 36.18 -12.68
CA GLY A 229 0.73 35.71 -11.56
C GLY A 229 1.20 34.33 -11.09
N VAL A 230 1.76 34.27 -9.89
CA VAL A 230 1.88 33.04 -9.10
C VAL A 230 0.81 33.15 -8.02
N GLY A 231 -0.22 32.30 -8.15
CA GLY A 231 -1.36 32.22 -7.23
C GLY A 231 -0.97 31.84 -5.81
N GLY A 232 -1.89 32.09 -4.87
CA GLY A 232 -1.71 32.01 -3.42
C GLY A 232 -0.93 30.78 -2.94
N GLY A 233 0.05 31.03 -2.06
CA GLY A 233 0.87 29.98 -1.46
C GLY A 233 0.03 28.99 -0.65
N SER A 234 0.24 27.69 -0.89
CA SER A 234 -0.34 26.61 -0.10
C SER A 234 0.46 26.41 1.18
N TYR A 235 -0.11 26.81 2.32
CA TYR A 235 0.58 26.77 3.62
C TYR A 235 0.11 25.60 4.49
N GLY A 236 1.02 25.01 5.26
CA GLY A 236 0.65 23.99 6.24
C GLY A 236 1.58 23.87 7.46
N LYS A 237 1.13 23.06 8.43
CA LYS A 237 1.90 22.62 9.60
C LYS A 237 1.82 21.09 9.69
N SER A 238 2.95 20.41 9.86
CA SER A 238 3.00 18.96 10.07
C SER A 238 3.30 18.61 11.53
N SER A 239 2.76 17.47 11.99
CA SER A 239 3.09 16.84 13.26
C SER A 239 3.04 15.32 13.13
N THR A 240 3.81 14.62 13.95
CA THR A 240 3.68 13.17 14.10
C THR A 240 2.60 12.85 15.13
N ILE A 241 1.75 11.86 14.85
CA ILE A 241 0.72 11.38 15.76
C ILE A 241 0.69 9.85 15.71
N GLU A 242 1.01 9.20 16.83
CA GLU A 242 1.13 7.74 16.91
C GLU A 242 2.16 7.20 15.88
N ASP A 243 1.75 6.36 14.94
CA ASP A 243 2.57 5.90 13.81
C ASP A 243 2.25 6.61 12.49
N GLY A 244 1.59 7.77 12.54
CA GLY A 244 1.16 8.55 11.40
C GLY A 244 1.67 10.00 11.37
N VAL A 245 1.33 10.69 10.29
CA VAL A 245 1.59 12.12 10.11
C VAL A 245 0.27 12.87 9.96
N MET A 246 0.09 13.95 10.72
CA MET A 246 -0.99 14.91 10.52
C MET A 246 -0.44 16.19 9.89
N VAL A 247 -1.13 16.70 8.88
CA VAL A 247 -0.80 17.93 8.16
C VAL A 247 -2.01 18.83 8.22
N GLN A 248 -1.87 19.96 8.88
CA GLN A 248 -2.91 20.97 8.95
C GLN A 248 -2.70 21.97 7.82
N VAL A 249 -3.75 22.23 7.04
CA VAL A 249 -3.77 23.17 5.92
C VAL A 249 -5.02 24.03 5.97
N ASP A 250 -5.13 25.04 5.11
CA ASP A 250 -6.40 25.71 4.86
C ASP A 250 -7.29 24.90 3.88
N LEU A 251 -8.57 25.29 3.80
CA LEU A 251 -9.55 24.56 2.99
C LEU A 251 -9.28 24.67 1.48
N GLU A 252 -8.70 25.76 1.00
CA GLU A 252 -8.37 25.96 -0.41
C GLU A 252 -7.21 25.06 -0.82
N THR A 253 -6.14 25.02 -0.02
CA THR A 253 -5.02 24.09 -0.19
C THR A 253 -5.48 22.63 -0.26
N LEU A 254 -6.40 22.21 0.62
CA LEU A 254 -6.95 20.85 0.56
C LEU A 254 -7.74 20.60 -0.73
N LYS A 255 -8.53 21.56 -1.21
CA LYS A 255 -9.27 21.42 -2.48
C LYS A 255 -8.31 21.29 -3.67
N LEU A 256 -7.27 22.11 -3.72
CA LEU A 256 -6.24 22.07 -4.75
C LEU A 256 -5.49 20.73 -4.74
N LEU A 257 -5.10 20.22 -3.56
CA LEU A 257 -4.50 18.90 -3.42
C LEU A 257 -5.43 17.80 -3.97
N LYS A 258 -6.71 17.79 -3.58
CA LYS A 258 -7.67 16.80 -4.07
C LYS A 258 -7.82 16.87 -5.59
N GLN A 259 -7.82 18.07 -6.16
CA GLN A 259 -7.91 18.26 -7.61
C GLN A 259 -6.64 17.77 -8.32
N ALA A 260 -5.45 18.13 -7.81
CA ALA A 260 -4.18 17.66 -8.37
C ALA A 260 -4.07 16.14 -8.38
N LEU A 261 -4.51 15.47 -7.32
CA LEU A 261 -4.55 14.01 -7.25
C LEU A 261 -5.56 13.41 -8.24
N LYS A 262 -6.72 14.04 -8.47
CA LYS A 262 -7.66 13.64 -9.54
C LYS A 262 -7.07 13.83 -10.94
N ASP A 263 -6.25 14.85 -11.12
CA ASP A 263 -5.58 15.13 -12.40
C ASP A 263 -4.29 14.33 -12.58
N MET A 264 -3.95 13.45 -11.64
CA MET A 264 -2.73 12.64 -11.63
C MET A 264 -1.44 13.50 -11.72
N LYS A 265 -1.49 14.68 -11.09
CA LYS A 265 -0.38 15.64 -10.99
C LYS A 265 0.24 15.60 -9.60
N ASP A 266 1.55 15.82 -9.56
CA ASP A 266 2.29 15.98 -8.32
C ASP A 266 1.84 17.28 -7.63
N TYR A 267 1.91 17.30 -6.29
CA TYR A 267 1.47 18.45 -5.50
C TYR A 267 2.35 18.64 -4.27
N THR A 268 2.72 19.88 -3.98
CA THR A 268 3.57 20.23 -2.83
C THR A 268 2.88 21.27 -1.94
N ILE A 269 2.92 21.03 -0.64
CA ILE A 269 2.49 21.95 0.42
C ILE A 269 3.74 22.57 1.04
N ILE A 270 3.75 23.88 1.23
CA ILE A 270 4.88 24.66 1.74
C ILE A 270 4.68 24.97 3.23
N SER A 271 5.77 25.01 3.99
CA SER A 271 5.78 25.31 5.44
C SER A 271 5.70 26.81 5.70
N ASN A 272 5.05 27.22 6.79
CA ASN A 272 4.92 28.63 7.20
C ASN A 272 6.18 29.21 7.89
N LYS A 273 7.37 28.65 7.70
CA LYS A 273 8.61 29.26 8.23
C LYS A 273 9.07 30.39 7.32
N SER A 274 8.41 31.54 7.44
CA SER A 274 9.06 32.81 7.10
C SER A 274 9.72 33.38 8.36
N VAL A 275 10.88 34.02 8.19
CA VAL A 275 11.73 34.73 9.15
C VAL A 275 12.87 33.93 9.81
N VAL A 276 14.04 33.97 9.17
CA VAL A 276 15.18 34.68 9.78
C VAL A 276 15.66 35.71 8.76
N LEU A 277 15.51 37.00 9.07
CA LEU A 277 16.37 38.02 8.50
C LEU A 277 17.76 37.85 9.16
N PRO A 278 18.83 37.74 8.39
CA PRO A 278 20.05 38.40 8.75
C PRO A 278 20.14 39.65 7.87
N GLN A 279 19.91 40.81 8.47
CA GLN A 279 20.64 42.01 8.04
C GLN A 279 22.13 41.69 8.21
N GLN A 280 22.74 41.09 7.20
CA GLN A 280 24.18 40.98 6.97
C GLN A 280 24.35 40.03 5.79
N LEU A 281 24.55 40.62 4.61
CA LEU A 281 25.43 40.21 3.51
C LEU A 281 25.03 41.07 2.31
N MET A 282 25.54 42.30 2.33
CA MET A 282 25.67 43.08 1.13
C MET A 282 26.67 42.38 0.19
N GLU A 283 26.39 42.47 -1.11
CA GLU A 283 27.32 42.31 -2.23
C GLU A 283 27.81 40.88 -2.56
N HIS A 284 27.20 40.25 -3.57
CA HIS A 284 27.84 39.99 -4.87
C HIS A 284 26.91 39.24 -5.85
N ASN A 285 27.09 39.56 -7.13
CA ASN A 285 26.35 39.07 -8.29
C ASN A 285 26.41 37.53 -8.47
N GLU A 286 25.35 36.97 -9.09
CA GLU A 286 25.37 36.13 -10.31
C GLU A 286 24.25 35.06 -10.33
N ASN A 287 23.57 34.97 -11.49
CA ASN A 287 22.79 33.84 -12.03
C ASN A 287 22.00 32.95 -11.04
N VAL A 288 20.71 33.27 -10.87
CA VAL A 288 19.76 32.47 -10.08
C VAL A 288 19.37 31.20 -10.86
N ASN A 289 19.93 30.07 -10.44
CA ASN A 289 19.46 28.73 -10.77
C ASN A 289 18.31 28.37 -9.81
N PHE A 290 17.19 27.84 -10.30
CA PHE A 290 16.06 27.38 -9.47
C PHE A 290 16.45 26.13 -8.65
N ASN A 291 17.16 26.31 -7.54
CA ASN A 291 17.28 25.31 -6.48
C ASN A 291 16.49 25.82 -5.28
N SER A 292 15.26 25.35 -5.11
CA SER A 292 14.48 25.62 -3.91
C SER A 292 15.08 24.87 -2.72
N ASP A 293 15.41 25.61 -1.66
CA ASP A 293 15.96 25.02 -0.44
C ASP A 293 14.99 23.99 0.17
N PRO A 294 15.48 22.84 0.67
CA PRO A 294 14.65 21.79 1.27
C PRO A 294 13.89 22.21 2.55
N ILE A 295 14.10 23.44 3.02
CA ILE A 295 13.51 24.01 4.24
C ILE A 295 12.06 24.49 4.00
N GLU A 296 11.68 24.76 2.75
CA GLU A 296 10.34 25.28 2.42
C GLU A 296 9.30 24.17 2.22
N GLN A 297 9.70 22.98 1.79
CA GLN A 297 8.77 21.89 1.45
C GLN A 297 8.28 21.17 2.71
N LEU A 298 6.98 21.28 3.01
CA LEU A 298 6.36 20.57 4.13
C LEU A 298 5.97 19.15 3.74
N VAL A 299 5.24 19.01 2.63
CA VAL A 299 4.73 17.72 2.15
C VAL A 299 4.73 17.70 0.64
N GLU A 300 5.21 16.62 0.04
CA GLU A 300 5.13 16.35 -1.40
C GLU A 300 4.28 15.09 -1.65
N PHE A 301 3.40 15.17 -2.65
CA PHE A 301 2.65 14.05 -3.20
C PHE A 301 3.18 13.80 -4.62
N ILE A 302 3.79 12.65 -4.83
CA ILE A 302 4.50 12.32 -6.08
C ILE A 302 3.92 11.05 -6.69
N TRP A 303 3.52 11.15 -7.95
CA TRP A 303 3.12 10.01 -8.78
C TRP A 303 4.34 9.30 -9.37
N ILE A 304 4.63 8.12 -8.82
CA ILE A 304 5.79 7.30 -9.18
C ILE A 304 5.42 6.20 -10.19
N GLU A 305 6.43 5.49 -10.68
CA GLU A 305 6.23 4.32 -11.54
C GLU A 305 5.28 3.28 -10.90
N ASN A 306 4.67 2.47 -11.76
CA ASN A 306 3.68 1.47 -11.36
C ASN A 306 4.27 0.46 -10.36
N ASP A 307 3.48 0.07 -9.35
CA ASP A 307 3.86 -1.00 -8.43
C ASP A 307 3.76 -2.34 -9.17
N ARG A 308 4.91 -2.85 -9.60
CA ARG A 308 4.98 -4.07 -10.40
C ARG A 308 5.40 -5.30 -9.62
N ASP A 309 5.57 -5.21 -8.30
CA ASP A 309 5.97 -6.34 -7.45
C ASP A 309 4.79 -7.28 -7.15
N ILE A 310 4.25 -7.87 -8.22
CA ILE A 310 3.23 -8.92 -8.21
C ILE A 310 3.87 -10.23 -8.69
N ASN A 311 3.30 -11.35 -8.24
CA ASN A 311 3.66 -12.70 -8.70
C ASN A 311 5.15 -13.06 -8.54
N LEU A 312 5.80 -12.45 -7.54
CA LEU A 312 7.21 -12.67 -7.24
C LEU A 312 7.52 -14.15 -6.98
N GLY A 313 8.51 -14.68 -7.69
CA GLY A 313 8.99 -16.07 -7.59
C GLY A 313 8.12 -17.09 -8.32
N ILE A 314 6.99 -16.69 -8.90
CA ILE A 314 6.12 -17.60 -9.65
C ILE A 314 6.77 -17.92 -11.00
N ARG A 315 6.75 -19.20 -11.37
CA ARG A 315 7.26 -19.69 -12.65
C ARG A 315 6.18 -20.42 -13.44
N SER A 316 6.24 -20.26 -14.76
CA SER A 316 5.45 -21.01 -15.73
C SER A 316 5.65 -22.51 -15.56
N PRO A 317 4.59 -23.33 -15.49
CA PRO A 317 4.72 -24.79 -15.48
C PRO A 317 5.09 -25.36 -16.86
N ILE A 318 5.10 -24.54 -17.93
CA ILE A 318 5.41 -24.97 -19.30
C ILE A 318 6.93 -25.01 -19.52
N ASP A 319 7.61 -23.94 -19.11
CA ASP A 319 8.98 -23.63 -19.52
C ASP A 319 9.77 -22.86 -18.45
N TYR A 320 9.26 -22.79 -17.21
CA TYR A 320 9.86 -22.06 -16.08
C TYR A 320 10.08 -20.55 -16.31
N PHE A 321 9.43 -19.98 -17.32
CA PHE A 321 9.42 -18.54 -17.58
C PHE A 321 9.01 -17.77 -16.31
N PRO A 322 9.79 -16.77 -15.86
CA PRO A 322 9.45 -15.95 -14.70
C PRO A 322 8.15 -15.19 -14.92
N MET A 323 7.22 -15.30 -13.97
CA MET A 323 5.94 -14.58 -14.00
C MET A 323 5.96 -13.31 -13.14
N ASP A 324 7.15 -12.92 -12.67
CA ASP A 324 7.36 -11.70 -11.91
C ASP A 324 6.83 -10.50 -12.69
N ARG A 325 6.05 -9.63 -12.04
CA ARG A 325 5.54 -8.38 -12.62
C ARG A 325 4.47 -8.54 -13.71
N ILE A 326 4.05 -9.76 -14.01
CA ILE A 326 2.99 -10.05 -14.99
C ILE A 326 1.64 -10.00 -14.30
N GLN A 327 0.67 -9.26 -14.85
CA GLN A 327 -0.68 -9.21 -14.29
C GLN A 327 -1.38 -10.56 -14.45
N ASN A 328 -2.15 -10.95 -13.43
CA ASN A 328 -2.97 -12.15 -13.46
C ASN A 328 -4.36 -11.90 -12.91
N SER A 329 -5.31 -12.69 -13.40
CA SER A 329 -6.64 -12.82 -12.81
C SER A 329 -6.80 -14.23 -12.25
N ARG A 330 -7.35 -14.34 -11.05
CA ARG A 330 -7.72 -15.63 -10.46
C ARG A 330 -9.10 -16.05 -10.93
N ILE A 331 -9.23 -17.32 -11.27
CA ILE A 331 -10.42 -17.95 -11.80
C ILE A 331 -10.83 -19.11 -10.89
N HIS A 332 -12.12 -19.35 -10.79
CA HIS A 332 -12.70 -20.41 -9.98
C HIS A 332 -13.56 -21.31 -10.85
N TYR A 333 -12.92 -22.01 -11.79
CA TYR A 333 -13.57 -22.98 -12.65
C TYR A 333 -13.04 -24.39 -12.35
N SER A 334 -13.94 -25.35 -12.19
CA SER A 334 -13.60 -26.74 -11.92
C SER A 334 -14.51 -27.69 -12.70
N LEU A 335 -13.92 -28.70 -13.33
CA LEU A 335 -14.62 -29.80 -13.95
C LEU A 335 -14.21 -31.10 -13.24
N THR A 336 -15.19 -31.82 -12.71
CA THR A 336 -14.96 -33.11 -12.04
C THR A 336 -15.37 -34.22 -12.98
N HIS A 337 -14.45 -35.14 -13.25
CA HIS A 337 -14.71 -36.35 -14.00
C HIS A 337 -14.83 -37.54 -13.05
N GLN A 338 -15.94 -38.27 -13.17
CA GLN A 338 -16.13 -39.52 -12.45
C GLN A 338 -15.74 -40.68 -13.35
N HIS A 339 -14.74 -41.45 -12.94
CA HIS A 339 -14.32 -42.65 -13.65
C HIS A 339 -15.12 -43.88 -13.21
N ALA A 340 -15.18 -44.88 -14.08
CA ALA A 340 -15.91 -46.13 -13.86
C ALA A 340 -15.44 -46.92 -12.62
N ASN A 341 -14.24 -46.62 -12.11
CA ASN A 341 -13.64 -47.22 -10.90
C ASN A 341 -13.91 -46.41 -9.62
N ASN A 342 -14.89 -45.50 -9.60
CA ASN A 342 -15.18 -44.61 -8.48
C ASN A 342 -14.02 -43.66 -8.11
N THR A 343 -13.02 -43.48 -8.98
CA THR A 343 -12.03 -42.41 -8.79
C THR A 343 -12.55 -41.09 -9.37
N HIS A 344 -12.21 -39.99 -8.70
CA HIS A 344 -12.62 -38.64 -9.10
C HIS A 344 -11.37 -37.80 -9.35
N HIS A 345 -11.20 -37.36 -10.58
CA HIS A 345 -10.18 -36.38 -10.95
C HIS A 345 -10.84 -35.04 -11.20
N ASN A 346 -10.25 -33.99 -10.62
CA ASN A 346 -10.78 -32.63 -10.69
C ASN A 346 -9.76 -31.74 -11.39
N LEU A 347 -10.10 -31.32 -12.61
CA LEU A 347 -9.32 -30.35 -13.36
C LEU A 347 -9.83 -28.95 -13.04
N ARG A 348 -8.94 -28.08 -12.59
CA ARG A 348 -9.28 -26.72 -12.16
C ARG A 348 -8.49 -25.69 -12.94
N TRP A 349 -9.19 -24.70 -13.46
CA TRP A 349 -8.56 -23.48 -13.98
C TRP A 349 -8.54 -22.45 -12.87
N THR A 350 -7.34 -22.11 -12.39
CA THR A 350 -7.14 -21.26 -11.21
C THR A 350 -6.65 -19.86 -11.54
N ASP A 351 -5.86 -19.69 -12.60
CA ASP A 351 -5.17 -18.45 -12.90
C ASP A 351 -5.05 -18.24 -14.41
N ILE A 352 -5.11 -16.97 -14.83
CA ILE A 352 -4.74 -16.50 -16.17
C ILE A 352 -3.71 -15.39 -16.03
N TYR A 353 -2.63 -15.46 -16.81
CA TYR A 353 -1.55 -14.48 -16.84
C TYR A 353 -1.55 -13.74 -18.17
N PHE A 354 -1.42 -12.41 -18.13
CA PHE A 354 -1.47 -11.52 -19.28
C PHE A 354 -0.05 -11.07 -19.66
N ILE A 355 0.57 -11.80 -20.59
CA ILE A 355 1.95 -11.54 -21.04
C ILE A 355 1.91 -10.53 -22.19
N ASP A 356 2.69 -9.45 -22.09
CA ASP A 356 2.81 -8.38 -23.09
C ASP A 356 1.47 -7.74 -23.54
N CYS A 357 0.43 -7.84 -22.69
CA CYS A 357 -0.91 -7.37 -23.03
C CYS A 357 -1.05 -5.85 -23.04
N ASP A 358 -0.13 -5.07 -22.46
CA ASP A 358 -0.20 -3.59 -22.46
C ASP A 358 -0.25 -3.01 -23.89
N ASN A 359 0.49 -3.63 -24.81
CA ASN A 359 0.49 -3.24 -26.22
C ASN A 359 -0.76 -3.76 -26.95
N PHE A 360 -1.21 -4.97 -26.61
CA PHE A 360 -2.44 -5.55 -27.17
C PHE A 360 -3.69 -4.74 -26.80
N MET A 361 -3.84 -4.38 -25.52
CA MET A 361 -4.96 -3.57 -25.04
C MET A 361 -4.94 -2.15 -25.61
N ARG A 362 -3.77 -1.51 -25.72
CA ARG A 362 -3.64 -0.22 -26.42
C ARG A 362 -4.04 -0.31 -27.89
N ARG A 363 -3.67 -1.39 -28.59
CA ARG A 363 -4.07 -1.61 -29.99
C ARG A 363 -5.59 -1.82 -30.14
N LEU A 364 -6.22 -2.56 -29.23
CA LEU A 364 -7.68 -2.77 -29.24
C LEU A 364 -8.49 -1.50 -29.00
N GLN A 365 -7.99 -0.57 -28.17
CA GLN A 365 -8.67 0.72 -27.92
C GLN A 365 -8.72 1.63 -29.15
N THR A 366 -7.85 1.42 -30.15
CA THR A 366 -7.80 2.25 -31.37
C THR A 366 -8.75 1.81 -32.47
N THR A 367 -9.42 0.66 -32.33
CA THR A 367 -10.28 0.08 -33.37
C THR A 367 -11.73 0.02 -32.90
N THR A 368 -12.60 0.78 -33.58
CA THR A 368 -14.04 0.92 -33.31
C THR A 368 -14.91 -0.29 -33.68
N GLU A 369 -14.31 -1.41 -34.09
CA GLU A 369 -15.04 -2.60 -34.54
C GLU A 369 -14.87 -3.76 -33.56
N HIS A 370 -16.00 -4.28 -33.07
CA HIS A 370 -16.19 -5.52 -32.31
C HIS A 370 -14.97 -6.01 -31.51
N SER A 371 -14.71 -5.37 -30.38
CA SER A 371 -13.62 -5.74 -29.47
C SER A 371 -13.74 -7.21 -29.05
N LEU A 372 -12.81 -8.07 -29.47
CA LEU A 372 -12.59 -9.34 -28.79
C LEU A 372 -12.27 -9.03 -27.33
N ASP A 373 -13.11 -9.50 -26.41
CA ASP A 373 -12.79 -9.48 -25.00
C ASP A 373 -11.76 -10.60 -24.75
N PRO A 374 -10.49 -10.27 -24.46
CA PRO A 374 -9.44 -11.27 -24.24
C PRO A 374 -9.80 -12.25 -23.12
N THR A 375 -10.62 -11.82 -22.16
CA THR A 375 -11.09 -12.67 -21.06
C THR A 375 -12.07 -13.73 -21.54
N LYS A 376 -12.98 -13.39 -22.48
CA LYS A 376 -13.93 -14.36 -23.06
C LYS A 376 -13.23 -15.36 -23.97
N LEU A 377 -12.26 -14.89 -24.76
CA LEU A 377 -11.45 -15.78 -25.59
C LEU A 377 -10.66 -16.75 -24.71
N ALA A 378 -10.02 -16.25 -23.65
CA ALA A 378 -9.30 -17.09 -22.71
C ALA A 378 -10.21 -18.10 -22.00
N ASP A 379 -11.44 -17.71 -21.62
CA ASP A 379 -12.44 -18.61 -21.05
C ASP A 379 -12.82 -19.76 -22.00
N THR A 380 -13.03 -19.43 -23.29
CA THR A 380 -13.35 -20.44 -24.32
C THR A 380 -12.19 -21.42 -24.52
N ILE A 381 -10.96 -20.89 -24.64
CA ILE A 381 -9.74 -21.70 -24.80
C ILE A 381 -9.53 -22.60 -23.58
N ALA A 382 -9.64 -22.06 -22.36
CA ALA A 382 -9.41 -22.80 -21.12
C ALA A 382 -10.42 -23.94 -20.93
N LYS A 383 -11.70 -23.69 -21.22
CA LYS A 383 -12.75 -24.73 -21.15
C LYS A 383 -12.52 -25.84 -22.18
N GLY A 384 -12.20 -25.48 -23.42
CA GLY A 384 -11.86 -26.45 -24.46
C GLY A 384 -10.65 -27.32 -24.08
N PHE A 385 -9.62 -26.70 -23.51
CA PHE A 385 -8.43 -27.41 -23.02
C PHE A 385 -8.76 -28.37 -21.87
N ILE A 386 -9.54 -27.95 -20.87
CA ILE A 386 -9.96 -28.83 -19.77
C ILE A 386 -10.79 -30.01 -20.28
N GLN A 387 -11.72 -29.76 -21.20
CA GLN A 387 -12.52 -30.81 -21.81
C GLN A 387 -11.67 -31.82 -22.57
N ALA A 388 -10.64 -31.35 -23.30
CA ALA A 388 -9.70 -32.21 -24.02
C ALA A 388 -8.80 -33.05 -23.09
N LEU A 389 -8.44 -32.53 -21.91
CA LEU A 389 -7.62 -33.25 -20.94
C LEU A 389 -8.42 -34.25 -20.08
N THR A 390 -9.74 -34.09 -20.02
CA THR A 390 -10.59 -34.91 -19.14
C THR A 390 -10.43 -36.42 -19.37
N PRO A 391 -10.43 -36.93 -20.63
CA PRO A 391 -10.27 -38.36 -20.90
C PRO A 391 -8.89 -38.93 -20.50
N VAL A 392 -7.86 -38.09 -20.42
CA VAL A 392 -6.46 -38.49 -20.11
C VAL A 392 -6.04 -38.15 -18.68
N SER A 393 -6.99 -37.75 -17.82
CA SER A 393 -6.73 -37.33 -16.45
C SER A 393 -6.01 -38.37 -15.58
N ASP A 394 -6.25 -39.66 -15.83
CA ASP A 394 -5.59 -40.77 -15.13
C ASP A 394 -4.10 -40.84 -15.47
N GLN A 395 -3.78 -40.74 -16.77
CA GLN A 395 -2.41 -40.74 -17.27
C GLN A 395 -1.62 -39.54 -16.76
N LEU A 396 -2.27 -38.37 -16.68
CA LEU A 396 -1.66 -37.16 -16.12
C LEU A 396 -1.29 -37.36 -14.64
N LYS A 397 -2.16 -38.01 -13.87
CA LYS A 397 -1.88 -38.32 -12.46
C LYS A 397 -0.77 -39.35 -12.30
N GLU A 398 -0.75 -40.41 -13.11
CA GLU A 398 0.30 -41.43 -13.11
C GLU A 398 1.67 -40.84 -13.47
N ALA A 399 1.69 -39.85 -14.37
CA ALA A 399 2.88 -39.08 -14.74
C ALA A 399 3.27 -37.99 -13.72
N ASN A 400 2.54 -37.84 -12.60
CA ASN A 400 2.72 -36.78 -11.60
C ASN A 400 2.58 -35.34 -12.17
N CYS A 401 1.80 -35.17 -13.23
CA CYS A 401 1.53 -33.88 -13.88
C CYS A 401 0.35 -33.16 -13.20
N TYR A 402 0.60 -32.56 -12.02
CA TYR A 402 -0.45 -31.88 -11.24
C TYR A 402 -0.62 -30.39 -11.56
N LYS A 403 0.39 -29.76 -12.16
CA LYS A 403 0.39 -28.33 -12.53
C LYS A 403 0.59 -28.23 -14.04
N ILE A 404 -0.48 -27.89 -14.75
CA ILE A 404 -0.51 -27.86 -16.21
C ILE A 404 -0.70 -26.41 -16.67
N GLY A 405 0.05 -26.00 -17.67
CA GLY A 405 -0.08 -24.67 -18.29
C GLY A 405 -0.47 -24.78 -19.75
N LEU A 406 -1.22 -23.78 -20.21
CA LEU A 406 -1.48 -23.52 -21.61
C LEU A 406 -1.05 -22.07 -21.90
N ARG A 407 -0.24 -21.88 -22.94
CA ARG A 407 0.12 -20.55 -23.45
C ARG A 407 -0.42 -20.42 -24.87
N ALA A 408 -1.23 -19.38 -25.09
CA ALA A 408 -1.74 -19.03 -26.40
C ALA A 408 -1.19 -17.66 -26.79
N THR A 409 -0.68 -17.54 -28.00
CA THR A 409 -0.25 -16.28 -28.60
C THR A 409 -1.30 -15.88 -29.63
N ILE A 410 -1.92 -14.72 -29.44
CA ILE A 410 -2.93 -14.19 -30.35
C ILE A 410 -2.28 -13.02 -31.08
N ASP A 411 -2.10 -13.17 -32.39
CA ASP A 411 -1.69 -12.10 -33.29
C ASP A 411 -2.81 -11.84 -34.29
N ARG A 412 -2.86 -10.67 -34.93
CA ARG A 412 -3.83 -10.40 -35.99
C ARG A 412 -3.66 -11.30 -37.21
N GLU A 413 -2.47 -11.88 -37.37
CA GLU A 413 -2.13 -12.78 -38.48
C GLU A 413 -2.42 -14.26 -38.18
N ASN A 414 -2.79 -14.60 -36.93
CA ASN A 414 -3.17 -15.95 -36.49
C ASN A 414 -4.65 -16.00 -36.13
#